data_AF-A0A5N7MQJ9-F1
#
_entry.id   AF-A0A5N7MQJ9-F1
#
_cell.length_a   1.000
_cell.length_b   1.000
_cell.length_c   1.000
_cell.angle_alpha   90.00
_cell.angle_beta   90.00
_cell.angle_gamma   90.00
#
_symmetry.space_group_name_H-M   'P 1'
#
loop_
_entity.id
_entity.type
_entity.pdbx_description
1 polymer ?
#
loop_
_entity_poly.entity_id
_entity_poly.type
_entity_poly.pdbx_seq_one_letter_code
_entity_poly.pdbx_strand_id
1 'polypeptide(L)'
;MPHSSAAHEPFAPLTQAACYPDDLLDEIQTALAALADVEVRFEIDRKHIAAWTGPDSLQKRFGAQLEQRHQREREPYVQRLSDLQHRTMRIMALQNTGSAT
;
A
#
# COMPACT_ATOMS: atom_id res chain seq x y z
N MET A 1 -5.91 -32.26 32.16
CA MET A 1 -5.84 -31.53 30.88
C MET A 1 -5.14 -30.21 31.15
N PRO A 2 -3.85 -30.03 30.85
CA PRO A 2 -3.18 -28.75 31.05
C PRO A 2 -3.44 -27.84 29.85
N HIS A 3 -3.73 -26.56 30.12
CA HIS A 3 -3.76 -25.50 29.13
C HIS A 3 -2.32 -25.16 28.75
N SER A 4 -1.88 -25.57 27.56
CA SER A 4 -0.56 -25.22 27.04
C SER A 4 -0.64 -23.92 26.25
N SER A 5 -0.28 -22.84 26.94
CA SER A 5 0.08 -21.55 26.37
C SER A 5 1.49 -21.62 25.79
N ALA A 6 1.60 -21.66 24.46
CA ALA A 6 2.78 -21.34 23.64
C ALA A 6 2.33 -21.60 22.19
N ALA A 7 2.35 -20.68 21.25
CA ALA A 7 3.41 -19.75 20.97
C ALA A 7 2.81 -18.36 20.62
N HIS A 8 3.15 -17.36 21.43
CA HIS A 8 3.54 -16.10 20.79
C HIS A 8 4.83 -16.45 20.05
N GLU A 9 4.72 -16.81 18.77
CA GLU A 9 5.83 -16.62 17.86
C GLU A 9 6.23 -15.16 18.05
N PRO A 10 7.44 -14.85 18.54
CA PRO A 10 7.92 -13.50 18.43
C PRO A 10 7.92 -13.24 16.93
N PHE A 11 7.01 -12.38 16.47
CA PHE A 11 7.10 -11.78 15.17
C PHE A 11 8.46 -11.10 15.19
N ALA A 12 9.48 -11.82 14.70
CA ALA A 12 10.85 -11.33 14.65
C ALA A 12 10.71 -9.98 13.97
N PRO A 13 11.00 -8.89 14.67
CA PRO A 13 10.71 -7.61 14.09
C PRO A 13 11.57 -7.57 12.83
N LEU A 14 10.96 -7.23 11.70
CA LEU A 14 11.69 -6.86 10.48
C LEU A 14 12.55 -5.59 10.70
N THR A 15 12.93 -5.31 11.96
CA THR A 15 13.90 -4.33 12.42
C THR A 15 15.30 -4.95 12.44
N GLN A 16 15.70 -5.66 11.40
CA GLN A 16 16.93 -5.17 10.80
C GLN A 16 16.49 -4.05 9.88
N ALA A 17 16.16 -2.93 10.51
CA ALA A 17 15.92 -1.70 9.79
C ALA A 17 17.24 -1.46 9.07
N ALA A 18 17.28 -1.83 7.78
CA ALA A 18 18.12 -1.11 6.85
C ALA A 18 17.89 0.35 7.23
N CYS A 19 18.95 1.02 7.68
CA CYS A 19 18.87 2.36 8.23
C CYS A 19 18.46 3.25 7.07
N TYR A 20 17.17 3.28 6.79
CA TYR A 20 16.57 4.18 5.84
C TYR A 20 16.68 5.54 6.50
N PRO A 21 17.10 6.57 5.75
CA PRO A 21 16.93 7.92 6.26
C PRO A 21 15.45 8.08 6.67
N ASP A 22 15.20 8.64 7.86
CA ASP A 22 13.85 8.73 8.44
C ASP A 22 12.85 9.34 7.44
N ASP A 23 13.29 10.32 6.67
CA ASP A 23 12.53 10.95 5.58
C ASP A 23 11.99 9.95 4.54
N LEU A 24 12.74 8.90 4.22
CA LEU A 24 12.35 7.90 3.23
C LEU A 24 11.28 6.95 3.76
N LEU A 25 11.38 6.57 5.04
CA LEU A 25 10.37 5.75 5.69
C LEU A 25 9.05 6.53 5.78
N ASP A 26 9.11 7.80 6.19
CA ASP A 26 7.95 8.68 6.28
C ASP A 26 7.29 8.89 4.91
N GLU A 27 8.08 9.09 3.85
CA GLU A 27 7.56 9.19 2.48
C GLU A 27 6.86 7.91 2.01
N ILE A 28 7.40 6.73 2.35
CA ILE A 28 6.79 5.44 2.03
C ILE A 28 5.47 5.27 2.77
N GLN A 29 5.46 5.51 4.09
CA GLN A 29 4.26 5.38 4.91
C GLN A 29 3.16 6.34 4.46
N THR A 30 3.52 7.59 4.15
CA THR A 30 2.59 8.60 3.64
C THR A 30 1.96 8.16 2.32
N ALA A 31 2.76 7.68 1.37
CA ALA A 31 2.26 7.21 0.08
C ALA A 31 1.38 5.96 0.21
N LEU A 32 1.73 5.03 1.11
CA LEU A 32 0.91 3.84 1.41
C LEU A 32 -0.41 4.20 2.07
N ALA A 33 -0.42 5.12 3.04
CA ALA A 33 -1.63 5.57 3.70
C ALA A 33 -2.60 6.24 2.70
N ALA A 34 -2.08 7.15 1.86
CA ALA A 34 -2.88 7.79 0.83
C ALA A 34 -3.43 6.79 -0.20
N LEU A 35 -2.65 5.78 -0.59
CA LEU A 35 -3.12 4.71 -1.47
C LEU A 35 -4.21 3.87 -0.79
N ALA A 36 -4.04 3.50 0.48
CA ALA A 36 -5.03 2.75 1.24
C ALA A 36 -6.37 3.50 1.33
N ASP A 37 -6.34 4.82 1.54
CA ASP A 37 -7.55 5.66 1.56
C ASP A 37 -8.29 5.62 0.21
N VAL A 38 -7.56 5.65 -0.91
CA VAL A 38 -8.14 5.53 -2.26
C VAL A 38 -8.79 4.15 -2.45
N GLU A 39 -8.11 3.07 -2.08
CA GLU A 39 -8.62 1.70 -2.22
C GLU A 39 -9.87 1.46 -1.35
N VAL A 40 -9.86 1.94 -0.10
CA VAL A 40 -11.01 1.84 0.81
C VAL A 40 -12.21 2.59 0.26
N ARG A 41 -12.01 3.83 -0.23
CA ARG A 41 -13.09 4.62 -0.82
C ARG A 41 -13.67 3.95 -2.08
N PHE A 42 -12.83 3.44 -2.95
CA PHE A 42 -13.26 2.71 -4.14
C PHE A 42 -14.13 1.50 -3.77
N GLU A 43 -13.70 0.69 -2.80
CA GLU A 43 -14.46 -0.48 -2.37
C GLU A 43 -15.81 -0.11 -1.70
N ILE A 44 -15.88 1.00 -0.97
CA ILE A 44 -17.14 1.53 -0.44
C ILE A 44 -18.06 1.95 -1.59
N ASP A 45 -17.58 2.80 -2.50
CA ASP A 45 -18.36 3.31 -3.64
C ASP A 45 -18.86 2.16 -4.53
N ARG A 46 -18.01 1.15 -4.75
CA ARG A 46 -18.34 -0.06 -5.53
C ARG A 46 -19.47 -0.85 -4.87
N LYS A 47 -19.45 -1.03 -3.55
CA LYS A 47 -20.54 -1.68 -2.80
C LYS A 47 -21.85 -0.90 -2.90
N HIS A 48 -21.79 0.43 -2.84
CA HIS A 48 -22.97 1.28 -3.01
C HIS A 48 -23.58 1.14 -4.40
N ILE A 49 -22.76 1.12 -5.47
CA ILE A 49 -23.25 0.90 -6.83
C ILE A 49 -23.83 -0.51 -6.97
N ALA A 50 -23.21 -1.53 -6.39
CA ALA A 50 -23.70 -2.90 -6.46
C ALA A 50 -25.05 -3.10 -5.74
N ALA A 51 -25.26 -2.41 -4.62
CA ALA A 51 -26.51 -2.44 -3.86
C ALA A 51 -27.63 -1.56 -4.45
N TRP A 52 -27.32 -0.76 -5.48
CA TRP A 52 -28.28 0.16 -6.07
C TRP A 52 -29.33 -0.56 -6.92
N THR A 53 -30.61 -0.20 -6.74
CA THR A 53 -31.77 -0.81 -7.42
C THR A 53 -32.27 -0.03 -8.64
N GLY A 54 -31.44 0.87 -9.19
CA GLY A 54 -31.80 1.64 -10.38
C GLY A 54 -31.60 0.88 -11.69
N PRO A 55 -31.79 1.54 -12.85
CA PRO A 55 -31.62 0.90 -14.15
C PRO A 55 -30.20 0.34 -14.35
N ASP A 56 -30.10 -0.90 -14.81
CA ASP A 56 -28.83 -1.60 -15.07
C ASP A 56 -27.87 -0.80 -15.98
N SER A 57 -28.41 -0.08 -16.97
CA SER A 57 -27.62 0.73 -17.90
C SER A 57 -26.91 1.88 -17.19
N LEU A 58 -27.57 2.51 -16.22
CA LEU A 58 -26.97 3.53 -15.38
C LEU A 58 -26.00 2.91 -14.37
N GLN A 59 -26.29 1.71 -13.86
CA GLN A 59 -25.43 1.06 -12.86
C GLN A 59 -24.07 0.73 -13.50
N LYS A 60 -24.11 0.18 -14.73
CA LYS A 60 -22.91 -0.05 -15.55
C LYS A 60 -22.15 1.23 -15.85
N ARG A 61 -22.86 2.32 -16.19
CA ARG A 61 -22.23 3.62 -16.46
C ARG A 61 -21.52 4.15 -15.23
N PHE A 62 -22.15 4.11 -14.06
CA PHE A 62 -21.53 4.54 -12.80
C PHE A 62 -20.35 3.66 -12.42
N GLY A 63 -20.46 2.33 -12.62
CA GLY A 63 -19.34 1.42 -12.40
C GLY A 63 -18.12 1.76 -13.27
N ALA A 64 -18.32 2.04 -14.57
CA ALA A 64 -17.24 2.43 -15.46
C ALA A 64 -16.60 3.77 -15.07
N GLN A 65 -17.40 4.74 -14.64
CA GLN A 65 -16.91 6.04 -14.14
C GLN A 65 -16.12 5.89 -12.84
N LEU A 66 -16.59 5.03 -11.93
CA LEU A 66 -15.90 4.72 -10.68
C LEU A 66 -14.53 4.09 -10.95
N GLU A 67 -14.46 3.10 -11.84
CA GLU A 67 -13.20 2.45 -12.22
C GLU A 67 -12.21 3.46 -12.83
N GLN A 68 -12.67 4.29 -13.78
CA GLN A 68 -11.82 5.31 -14.39
C GLN A 68 -11.28 6.29 -13.35
N ARG A 69 -12.13 6.71 -12.40
CA ARG A 69 -11.74 7.59 -11.31
C ARG A 69 -10.71 6.93 -10.40
N HIS A 70 -10.94 5.68 -10.00
CA HIS A 70 -10.04 4.91 -9.14
C HIS A 70 -8.65 4.78 -9.77
N GLN A 71 -8.56 4.40 -11.04
CA GLN A 71 -7.25 4.28 -11.71
C GLN A 71 -6.50 5.60 -11.73
N ARG A 72 -7.18 6.70 -12.05
CA ARG A 72 -6.58 8.05 -12.05
C ARG A 72 -6.12 8.50 -10.66
N GLU A 73 -6.88 8.19 -9.61
CA GLU A 73 -6.52 8.54 -8.23
C GLU A 73 -5.38 7.68 -7.69
N ARG A 74 -5.33 6.41 -8.08
CA ARG A 74 -4.36 5.41 -7.65
C ARG A 74 -2.98 5.58 -8.29
N GLU A 75 -2.96 5.89 -9.59
CA GLU A 75 -1.74 5.98 -10.41
C GLU A 75 -0.59 6.79 -9.77
N PRO A 76 -0.78 8.04 -9.29
CA PRO A 76 0.34 8.82 -8.75
C PRO A 76 0.98 8.18 -7.52
N TYR A 77 0.21 7.50 -6.66
CA TYR A 77 0.74 6.85 -5.47
C TYR A 77 1.53 5.57 -5.82
N VAL A 78 1.05 4.81 -6.80
CA VAL A 78 1.78 3.63 -7.30
C VAL A 78 3.10 4.02 -7.94
N GLN A 79 3.10 5.08 -8.76
CA GLN A 79 4.32 5.62 -9.36
C GLN A 79 5.29 6.10 -8.26
N ARG A 80 4.79 6.85 -7.28
CA ARG A 80 5.59 7.33 -6.15
C ARG A 80 6.21 6.18 -5.34
N LEU A 81 5.44 5.13 -5.05
CA LEU A 81 5.94 3.96 -4.33
C LEU A 81 7.00 3.20 -5.12
N SER A 82 6.84 3.08 -6.44
CA SER A 82 7.86 2.51 -7.33
C SER A 82 9.18 3.31 -7.26
N ASP A 83 9.11 4.64 -7.34
CA ASP A 83 10.29 5.50 -7.23
C ASP A 83 10.98 5.36 -5.87
N LEU A 84 10.19 5.32 -4.78
CA LEU A 84 10.71 5.13 -3.42
C LEU A 84 11.37 3.75 -3.28
N GLN A 85 10.79 2.71 -3.86
CA GLN A 85 11.38 1.37 -3.87
C GLN A 85 12.74 1.35 -4.59
N HIS A 86 12.86 2.03 -5.74
CA HIS A 86 14.14 2.14 -6.44
C HIS A 86 15.19 2.90 -5.61
N ARG A 87 14.80 3.98 -4.93
CA ARG A 87 15.69 4.73 -4.03
C ARG A 87 16.18 3.87 -2.87
N THR A 88 15.26 3.15 -2.22
CA THR A 88 15.54 2.16 -1.18
C THR A 88 16.56 1.14 -1.65
N MET A 89 16.33 0.50 -2.80
CA MET A 89 17.27 -0.48 -3.36
C MET A 89 18.64 0.13 -3.64
N ARG A 90 18.70 1.37 -4.14
CA ARG A 90 19.98 2.08 -4.39
C ARG A 90 20.75 2.35 -3.10
N ILE A 91 20.07 2.78 -2.05
CA ILE A 91 20.69 3.05 -0.74
C ILE A 91 21.25 1.75 -0.16
N MET A 92 20.48 0.67 -0.17
CA MET A 92 20.94 -0.64 0.29
C MET A 92 22.16 -1.14 -0.48
N ALA A 93 22.15 -0.99 -1.81
CA ALA A 93 23.27 -1.41 -2.65
C ALA A 93 24.57 -0.64 -2.30
N LEU A 94 24.48 0.67 -2.05
CA LEU A 94 25.63 1.50 -1.66
C LEU A 94 26.16 1.14 -0.26
N GLN A 95 25.26 0.84 0.68
CA GLN A 95 25.64 0.41 2.04
C GLN A 95 26.40 -0.93 2.04
N ASN A 96 26.04 -1.86 1.14
CA ASN A 96 26.72 -3.15 1.02
C ASN A 96 28.15 -3.04 0.44
N THR A 97 28.47 -1.95 -0.27
CA THR A 97 29.80 -1.74 -0.88
C THR A 97 30.83 -1.09 0.04
N GLY A 98 30.42 -0.57 1.22
CA GLY A 98 31.30 0.16 2.15
C GLY A 98 32.04 -0.70 3.18
N SER A 99 31.81 -2.01 3.23
CA SER A 99 32.35 -2.91 4.27
C SER A 99 33.59 -3.72 3.84
N ALA A 100 34.26 -3.33 2.75
CA ALA A 100 35.47 -4.00 2.27
C ALA A 100 36.66 -3.02 2.23
N THR A 101 37.23 -2.70 3.39
CA THR A 101 38.58 -2.15 3.54
C THR A 101 39.24 -2.73 4.78
#